data_AF-Q9XJ51-F1
#
_entry.id   AF-Q9XJ51-F1
#
_cell.length_a   1.000
_cell.length_b   1.000
_cell.length_c   1.000
_cell.angle_alpha   90.00
_cell.angle_beta   90.00
_cell.angle_gamma   90.00
#
_symmetry.space_group_name_H-M   'P 1'
#
loop_
_entity.id
_entity.type
_entity.pdbx_description
1 polymer ?
#
loop_
_entity_poly.entity_id
_entity_poly.type
_entity_poly.pdbx_seq_one_letter_code
_entity_poly.pdbx_strand_id
1 'polypeptide(L)' 'PYNPDDLMVQCEGCKDWFHPTCMGMTIEQAKKLDTFLCADCAKENGAKRPSNSYPSSPSSDSKVEPKRRKW' A
#
# COMPACT_ATOMS: atom_id res chain seq x y z
N PRO A 1 -17.63 8.28 28.39
CA PRO A 1 -18.67 7.52 27.66
C PRO A 1 -18.03 6.92 26.41
N TYR A 2 -17.74 5.62 26.47
CA TYR A 2 -17.12 4.89 25.36
C TYR A 2 -18.18 4.70 24.27
N ASN A 3 -17.93 5.18 23.06
CA ASN A 3 -18.88 5.07 21.97
C ASN A 3 -18.68 3.71 21.28
N PRO A 4 -19.59 2.73 21.45
CA PRO A 4 -19.44 1.40 20.86
C PRO A 4 -19.62 1.39 19.34
N ASP A 5 -19.87 2.55 18.73
CA ASP A 5 -20.12 2.72 17.30
C ASP A 5 -18.87 3.01 16.45
N ASP A 6 -17.67 3.07 17.04
CA ASP A 6 -16.41 3.13 16.29
C ASP A 6 -16.08 1.77 15.66
N LEU A 7 -16.85 1.43 14.63
CA LEU A 7 -16.62 0.28 13.77
C LEU A 7 -15.38 0.52 12.91
N MET A 8 -14.33 -0.23 13.19
CA MET A 8 -13.10 -0.29 12.40
C MET A 8 -13.17 -1.47 11.43
N VAL A 9 -12.69 -1.26 10.21
CA VAL A 9 -12.56 -2.30 9.18
C VAL A 9 -11.10 -2.67 8.97
N GLN A 10 -10.83 -3.96 8.84
CA GLN A 10 -9.49 -4.45 8.52
C GLN A 10 -9.29 -4.49 7.00
N CYS A 11 -8.17 -3.93 6.53
CA CYS A 11 -7.76 -4.02 5.14
C CYS A 11 -7.20 -5.41 4.82
N GLU A 12 -7.67 -6.06 3.77
CA GLU A 12 -7.16 -7.38 3.34
C GLU A 12 -5.73 -7.32 2.75
N GLY A 13 -5.30 -6.16 2.25
CA GLY A 13 -3.96 -5.99 1.68
C GLY A 13 -2.87 -5.79 2.74
N CYS A 14 -3.03 -4.78 3.59
CA CYS A 14 -2.04 -4.43 4.62
C CYS A 14 -2.37 -4.95 6.03
N LYS A 15 -3.58 -5.51 6.24
CA LYS A 15 -4.06 -6.02 7.54
C LYS A 15 -4.19 -4.97 8.65
N ASP A 16 -4.16 -3.70 8.28
CA ASP A 16 -4.38 -2.56 9.18
C ASP A 16 -5.87 -2.24 9.38
N TRP A 17 -6.16 -1.52 10.47
CA TRP A 17 -7.50 -1.14 10.88
C TRP A 17 -7.79 0.32 10.52
N PHE A 18 -8.93 0.56 9.89
CA PHE A 18 -9.31 1.89 9.40
C PHE A 18 -10.76 2.22 9.75
N HIS A 19 -11.03 3.51 9.95
CA HIS A 19 -12.40 4.00 10.06
C HIS A 19 -13.00 4.17 8.66
N PRO A 20 -14.18 3.59 8.37
CA PRO A 20 -14.87 3.75 7.09
C PRO A 20 -15.02 5.23 6.70
N THR A 21 -15.36 6.09 7.65
CA THR A 21 -15.56 7.53 7.44
C THR A 21 -14.29 8.23 6.95
N CYS A 22 -13.12 7.86 7.47
CA CYS A 22 -11.83 8.39 7.02
C CYS A 22 -11.48 7.93 5.59
N MET A 23 -12.02 6.79 5.18
CA MET A 23 -11.80 6.16 3.88
C MET A 23 -12.89 6.53 2.86
N GLY A 24 -13.80 7.44 3.20
CA GLY A 24 -14.90 7.87 2.32
C GLY A 24 -16.01 6.84 2.17
N MET A 25 -16.08 5.86 3.08
CA MET A 25 -17.15 4.86 3.15
C MET A 25 -18.07 5.14 4.32
N THR A 26 -19.35 4.81 4.17
CA THR A 26 -20.29 4.83 5.30
C THR A 26 -20.21 3.53 6.09
N ILE A 27 -20.57 3.57 7.38
CA ILE A 27 -20.58 2.38 8.24
C ILE A 27 -21.51 1.29 7.68
N GLU A 28 -22.63 1.67 7.05
CA GLU A 28 -23.55 0.73 6.41
C GLU A 28 -22.94 0.03 5.20
N GLN A 29 -22.13 0.75 4.40
CA GLN A 29 -21.40 0.17 3.27
C GLN A 29 -20.31 -0.77 3.76
N ALA A 30 -19.54 -0.36 4.78
CA ALA A 30 -18.52 -1.19 5.41
C ALA A 30 -19.09 -2.50 5.97
N LYS A 31 -20.28 -2.47 6.59
CA LYS A 31 -20.98 -3.66 7.09
C LYS A 31 -21.49 -4.60 6.00
N LYS A 32 -21.77 -4.08 4.80
CA LYS A 32 -22.23 -4.86 3.64
C LYS A 32 -21.08 -5.35 2.77
N LEU A 33 -19.88 -4.81 2.95
CA LEU A 33 -18.67 -5.23 2.24
C LEU A 33 -18.05 -6.43 2.95
N ASP A 34 -17.87 -7.51 2.19
CA ASP A 34 -17.18 -8.71 2.66
C ASP A 34 -15.65 -8.51 2.68
N THR A 35 -15.13 -7.67 1.77
CA THR A 35 -13.70 -7.43 1.57
C THR A 35 -13.41 -5.93 1.53
N PHE A 36 -12.56 -5.44 2.43
CA PHE A 36 -12.15 -4.03 2.48
C PHE A 36 -10.68 -3.87 2.03
N LEU A 37 -10.42 -2.87 1.19
CA LEU A 37 -9.09 -2.48 0.74
C LEU A 37 -8.89 -0.98 0.99
N CYS A 38 -7.78 -0.60 1.63
CA CYS A 38 -7.43 0.80 1.84
C CYS A 38 -7.10 1.50 0.51
N ALA A 39 -7.05 2.84 0.51
CA ALA A 39 -6.81 3.65 -0.68
C ALA A 39 -5.48 3.29 -1.37
N ASP A 40 -4.45 2.96 -0.60
CA ASP A 40 -3.17 2.51 -1.15
C ASP A 40 -3.28 1.14 -1.83
N CYS A 41 -3.89 0.15 -1.17
CA CYS A 41 -4.10 -1.18 -1.74
C CYS A 41 -5.07 -1.17 -2.93
N ALA A 42 -6.10 -0.31 -2.89
CA ALA A 42 -7.05 -0.11 -3.99
C ALA A 42 -6.38 0.58 -5.18
N LYS A 43 -5.49 1.55 -4.93
CA LYS A 43 -4.72 2.26 -5.95
C LYS A 43 -3.66 1.36 -6.60
N GLU A 44 -3.00 0.49 -5.83
CA GLU A 44 -2.10 -0.55 -6.33
C GLU A 44 -2.86 -1.54 -7.25
N ASN A 45 -4.05 -1.99 -6.85
CA ASN A 45 -4.85 -2.91 -7.66
C ASN A 45 -5.47 -2.25 -8.92
N GLY A 46 -5.82 -0.97 -8.85
CA GLY A 46 -6.39 -0.21 -9.96
C GLY A 46 -5.37 0.32 -10.96
N ALA A 47 -4.13 0.52 -10.54
CA ALA A 47 -3.05 1.00 -11.38
C ALA A 47 -2.17 -0.16 -11.84
N LYS A 48 -2.67 -0.92 -12.82
CA LYS A 48 -1.81 -1.51 -13.85
C LYS A 48 -1.11 -0.41 -14.66
N ARG A 49 -0.25 0.37 -14.01
CA ARG A 49 1.00 0.74 -14.66
C ARG A 49 1.90 -0.43 -14.33
N PRO A 50 2.41 -1.19 -15.32
CA PRO A 50 3.57 -2.01 -15.03
C PRO A 50 4.63 -1.01 -14.58
N SER A 51 4.86 -0.87 -13.27
CA SER A 51 6.21 -0.61 -12.82
C SER A 51 6.92 -1.88 -13.18
N ASN A 52 7.31 -1.91 -14.46
CA ASN A 52 8.34 -2.69 -15.06
C ASN A 52 9.08 -3.41 -13.96
N SER A 53 8.80 -4.71 -13.80
CA SER A 53 9.77 -5.64 -13.24
C SER A 53 11.11 -5.12 -13.71
N TYR A 54 11.92 -4.57 -12.80
CA TYR A 54 13.33 -4.54 -13.11
C TYR A 54 13.61 -6.02 -13.35
N PRO A 55 13.94 -6.43 -14.59
CA PRO A 55 14.36 -7.80 -14.76
C PRO A 55 15.64 -7.84 -13.93
N SER A 56 15.63 -8.64 -12.87
CA SER A 56 16.86 -9.09 -12.25
C SER A 56 17.74 -9.58 -13.39
N SER A 57 18.83 -8.86 -13.66
CA SER A 57 19.93 -9.43 -14.42
C SER A 57 21.15 -9.50 -13.50
N PRO A 58 21.71 -10.71 -13.33
CA PRO A 58 22.79 -11.01 -12.39
C PRO A 58 24.14 -10.72 -13.04
N SER A 59 25.09 -10.13 -12.32
CA SER A 59 26.54 -10.39 -12.48
C SER A 59 27.37 -9.59 -11.47
N SER A 60 28.02 -10.34 -10.59
CA SER A 60 29.47 -10.33 -10.37
C SER A 60 30.21 -8.99 -10.25
N ASP A 61 30.85 -8.84 -9.09
CA ASP A 61 32.24 -8.39 -8.93
C ASP A 61 32.61 -6.95 -9.30
N SER A 62 32.83 -6.12 -8.28
CA SER A 62 34.18 -5.64 -7.92
C SER A 62 34.11 -4.39 -7.03
N LYS A 63 34.57 -4.56 -5.80
CA LYS A 63 35.34 -3.58 -5.03
C LYS A 63 36.18 -2.67 -5.94
N VAL A 64 35.99 -1.35 -5.90
CA VAL A 64 37.09 -0.36 -5.78
C VAL A 64 36.58 1.10 -5.66
N GLU A 65 37.15 1.76 -4.67
CA GLU A 65 37.20 3.19 -4.28
C GLU A 65 37.54 4.22 -5.42
N PRO A 66 37.54 5.53 -5.13
CA PRO A 66 37.13 6.62 -6.04
C PRO A 66 38.29 7.33 -6.75
N LYS A 67 38.05 7.82 -7.98
CA LYS A 67 38.78 8.97 -8.55
C LYS A 67 38.13 9.50 -9.83
N ARG A 68 37.60 10.72 -9.82
CA ARG A 68 37.96 11.68 -10.89
C ARG A 68 37.70 13.13 -10.51
N ARG A 69 38.82 13.86 -10.42
CA ARG A 69 38.91 15.32 -10.44
C ARG A 69 38.58 15.86 -11.83
N LYS A 70 38.00 17.06 -11.86
CA LYS A 70 38.40 18.25 -12.66
C LYS A 70 37.16 19.13 -12.83
N TRP A 71 37.19 20.37 -12.34
CA TRP A 71 37.53 21.56 -13.11
C TRP A 71 38.38 22.45 -12.21
#